data_AF-A0A397I1J6-F1
#
_entry.id   AF-A0A397I1J6-F1
#
_cell.length_a   1.000
_cell.length_b   1.000
_cell.length_c   1.000
_cell.angle_alpha   90.00
_cell.angle_beta   90.00
_cell.angle_gamma   90.00
#
_symmetry.space_group_name_H-M   'P 1'
#
loop_
_entity.id
_entity.type
_entity.pdbx_description
1 polymer ?
#
loop_
_entity_poly.entity_id
_entity_poly.type
_entity_poly.pdbx_seq_one_letter_code
_entity_poly.pdbx_strand_id
1 'polypeptide(L)'
;MPTSNIPRSRYRRTVPLWERIKSWPGDKLTEIQENWALKDWDAIEHSLSWPVSICLNGMSVFLRLGSGFEDTTKYDPGFQPTRSSLVFKLQYFEYSLLLISIINAMYVYMSAKKYHMFEHDIKNRPNSSNVHLQELGGIPPPWATGFLGNMIYSFFRKFFSISYPQDERQYVWVLTMWKPPVFFLDVFCYYSPAQVLVIHYLNIDNWIYLLPIAGFIGFQLSILVRSFQSLIKDKQAIFGEVYNEYNMKLVHPHLFVRRYEVSTQTDPISNWELKKNY
;
A
#
# COMPACT_ATOMS: atom_id res chain seq x y z
N MET A 1 17.49 21.39 47.92
CA MET A 1 18.40 20.23 48.06
C MET A 1 18.84 19.80 46.66
N PRO A 2 20.13 19.64 46.37
CA PRO A 2 20.59 19.24 45.05
C PRO A 2 20.49 17.71 44.91
N THR A 3 19.81 17.23 43.87
CA THR A 3 19.73 15.81 43.53
C THR A 3 21.05 15.37 42.90
N SER A 4 21.82 14.53 43.60
CA SER A 4 23.03 13.92 43.08
C SER A 4 22.68 12.96 41.92
N ASN A 5 23.10 13.32 40.71
CA ASN A 5 23.02 12.44 39.55
C ASN A 5 24.07 11.34 39.67
N ILE A 6 23.71 10.23 40.31
CA ILE A 6 24.53 9.02 40.32
C ILE A 6 24.43 8.39 38.93
N PRO A 7 25.52 8.27 38.15
CA PRO A 7 25.47 7.61 36.86
C PRO A 7 25.22 6.12 37.08
N ARG A 8 24.03 5.65 36.72
CA ARG A 8 23.70 4.22 36.76
C ARG A 8 24.52 3.51 35.68
N SER A 9 25.63 2.89 36.05
CA SER A 9 26.38 2.01 35.14
C SER A 9 25.48 0.82 34.78
N ARG A 10 25.04 0.75 33.54
CA ARG A 10 24.22 -0.36 33.06
C ARG A 10 25.08 -1.62 33.04
N TYR A 11 24.93 -2.49 34.04
CA TYR A 11 25.63 -3.78 34.09
C TYR A 11 25.20 -4.61 32.87
N ARG A 12 26.11 -4.75 31.89
CA ARG A 12 25.89 -5.56 30.70
C ARG A 12 26.34 -6.98 31.01
N ARG A 13 25.40 -7.88 31.32
CA ARG A 13 25.70 -9.32 31.44
C ARG A 13 26.31 -9.81 30.13
N THR A 14 27.55 -10.26 30.17
CA THR A 14 28.22 -10.90 29.04
C THR A 14 27.81 -12.37 29.03
N VAL A 15 27.14 -12.80 27.95
CA VAL A 15 26.87 -14.21 27.70
C VAL A 15 28.17 -14.95 27.35
N PRO A 16 28.34 -16.21 27.79
CA PRO A 16 29.51 -17.01 27.45
C PRO A 16 29.61 -17.26 25.93
N LEU A 17 30.83 -17.41 25.43
CA LEU A 17 31.12 -17.50 23.99
C LEU A 17 30.38 -18.65 23.29
N TRP A 18 30.22 -19.78 23.98
CA TRP A 18 29.53 -20.95 23.44
C TRP A 18 28.04 -20.69 23.22
N GLU A 19 27.38 -20.03 24.17
CA GLU A 19 25.97 -19.64 24.04
C GLU A 19 25.79 -18.63 22.91
N ARG A 20 26.75 -17.72 22.72
CA ARG A 20 26.74 -16.74 21.62
C ARG A 20 26.86 -17.40 20.24
N ILE A 21 27.69 -18.43 20.09
CA ILE A 21 27.82 -19.16 18.82
C ILE A 21 26.54 -19.97 18.55
N LYS A 22 25.96 -20.60 19.57
CA LYS A 22 24.72 -21.38 19.45
C LYS A 22 23.51 -20.49 19.09
N SER A 23 23.43 -19.29 19.66
CA SER A 23 22.35 -18.31 19.40
C SER A 23 22.55 -17.46 18.14
N TRP A 24 23.79 -17.33 17.66
CA TRP A 24 24.15 -16.52 16.49
C TRP A 24 23.21 -16.62 15.26
N PRO A 25 22.79 -17.82 14.78
CA PRO A 25 21.91 -17.88 13.61
C PRO A 25 20.52 -17.31 13.88
N GLY A 26 19.97 -17.56 15.08
CA GLY A 26 18.70 -16.99 15.51
C GLY A 26 18.81 -15.48 15.67
N ASP A 27 19.85 -15.02 16.38
CA ASP A 27 20.14 -13.59 16.57
C ASP A 27 20.33 -12.87 15.23
N LYS A 28 20.99 -13.52 14.25
CA LYS A 28 21.14 -12.96 12.90
C LYS A 28 19.84 -12.90 12.12
N LEU A 29 18.96 -13.89 12.25
CA LEU A 29 17.64 -13.84 11.63
C LEU A 29 16.81 -12.70 12.25
N THR A 30 16.87 -12.53 13.57
CA THR A 30 16.21 -11.42 14.26
C THR A 30 16.80 -10.08 13.83
N GLU A 31 18.12 -9.94 13.75
CA GLU A 31 18.78 -8.72 13.27
C GLU A 31 18.39 -8.41 11.81
N ILE A 32 18.34 -9.42 10.93
CA ILE A 32 17.88 -9.24 9.56
C ILE A 32 16.41 -8.81 9.53
N GLN A 33 15.56 -9.42 10.36
CA GLN A 33 14.15 -9.06 10.45
C GLN A 33 13.96 -7.63 10.96
N GLU A 34 14.68 -7.24 12.02
CA GLU A 34 14.68 -5.88 12.56
C GLU A 34 15.16 -4.89 11.51
N ASN A 35 16.30 -5.15 10.87
CA ASN A 35 16.85 -4.30 9.81
C ASN A 35 15.91 -4.23 8.61
N TRP A 36 15.21 -5.31 8.27
CA TRP A 36 14.24 -5.34 7.19
C TRP A 36 12.99 -4.53 7.53
N ALA A 37 12.49 -4.64 8.76
CA ALA A 37 11.32 -3.92 9.23
C ALA A 37 11.57 -2.43 9.42
N LEU A 38 12.79 -2.04 9.79
CA LEU A 38 13.22 -0.65 9.95
C LEU A 38 13.58 0.04 8.64
N LYS A 39 13.68 -0.70 7.53
CA LYS A 39 14.10 -0.13 6.25
C LYS A 39 12.95 0.65 5.61
N ASP A 40 13.23 1.89 5.19
CA ASP A 40 12.28 2.73 4.46
C ASP A 40 12.08 2.21 3.03
N TRP A 41 11.31 1.14 2.89
CA TRP A 41 10.99 0.52 1.61
C TRP A 41 10.37 1.52 0.64
N ASP A 42 9.51 2.42 1.12
CA ASP A 42 8.86 3.43 0.29
C ASP A 42 9.87 4.37 -0.41
N ALA A 43 10.96 4.75 0.29
CA ALA A 43 11.99 5.61 -0.29
C ALA A 43 12.82 4.86 -1.35
N ILE A 44 13.14 3.59 -1.07
CA ILE A 44 13.88 2.73 -1.99
C ILE A 44 13.04 2.46 -3.24
N GLU A 45 11.78 2.08 -3.05
CA GLU A 45 10.80 1.84 -4.11
C GLU A 45 10.72 3.05 -5.05
N HIS A 46 10.48 4.25 -4.50
CA HIS A 46 10.41 5.47 -5.30
C HIS A 46 11.74 5.78 -6.03
N SER A 47 12.88 5.57 -5.37
CA SER A 47 14.20 5.79 -6.02
C SER A 47 14.51 4.78 -7.12
N LEU A 48 13.95 3.57 -7.02
CA LEU A 48 14.13 2.48 -7.99
C LEU A 48 13.11 2.55 -9.13
N SER A 49 11.95 3.19 -8.93
CA SER A 49 10.93 3.34 -9.97
C SER A 49 11.48 3.98 -11.24
N TRP A 50 12.11 5.14 -11.12
CA TRP A 50 12.56 5.91 -12.29
C TRP A 50 13.64 5.20 -13.14
N PRO A 51 14.72 4.58 -12.59
CA PRO A 51 15.71 3.90 -13.42
C PRO A 51 15.13 2.63 -14.05
N VAL A 52 14.24 1.91 -13.36
CA VAL A 52 13.56 0.74 -13.92
C VAL A 52 12.70 1.15 -15.11
N SER A 53 11.91 2.21 -14.99
CA SER A 53 11.09 2.71 -16.09
C SER A 53 11.93 3.18 -17.28
N ILE A 54 13.04 3.89 -17.05
CA ILE A 54 13.94 4.30 -18.14
C ILE A 54 14.55 3.07 -18.82
N CYS A 55 14.98 2.07 -18.05
CA CYS A 55 15.52 0.83 -18.57
C CYS A 55 14.49 0.09 -19.44
N LEU A 56 13.24 -0.02 -18.98
CA LEU A 56 12.15 -0.66 -19.74
C LEU A 56 11.83 0.10 -21.03
N ASN A 57 11.73 1.44 -20.98
CA ASN A 57 11.51 2.25 -22.18
C ASN A 57 12.68 2.13 -23.17
N GLY A 58 13.91 2.22 -22.66
CA GLY A 58 15.13 2.07 -23.46
C GLY A 58 15.21 0.70 -24.12
N MET A 59 14.86 -0.36 -23.38
CA MET A 59 14.78 -1.72 -23.92
C MET A 59 13.72 -1.83 -25.01
N SER A 60 12.51 -1.29 -24.82
CA SER A 60 11.46 -1.34 -25.83
C SER A 60 11.84 -0.58 -27.11
N VAL A 61 12.47 0.59 -26.99
CA VAL A 61 12.97 1.36 -28.13
C VAL A 61 14.12 0.62 -28.82
N PHE A 62 15.05 0.05 -28.07
CA PHE A 62 16.18 -0.70 -28.61
C PHE A 62 15.72 -1.94 -29.39
N LEU A 63 14.79 -2.72 -28.83
CA LEU A 63 14.23 -3.91 -29.50
C LEU A 63 13.50 -3.52 -30.79
N ARG A 64 12.75 -2.40 -30.77
CA ARG A 64 12.00 -1.93 -31.94
C ARG A 64 12.88 -1.38 -33.04
N LEU A 65 13.85 -0.53 -32.70
CA LEU A 65 14.80 -0.02 -33.69
C LEU A 65 15.66 -1.16 -34.26
N GLY A 66 16.12 -2.08 -33.39
CA GLY A 66 16.89 -3.24 -33.77
C GLY A 66 16.16 -4.16 -34.76
N SER A 67 14.86 -4.44 -34.53
CA SER A 67 14.05 -5.21 -35.47
C SER A 67 13.74 -4.43 -36.76
N GLY A 68 13.50 -3.11 -36.66
CA GLY A 68 13.24 -2.25 -37.80
C GLY A 68 14.41 -2.16 -38.81
N PHE A 69 15.66 -2.10 -38.35
CA PHE A 69 16.84 -2.09 -39.22
C PHE A 69 16.96 -3.38 -40.05
N GLU A 70 16.59 -4.52 -39.47
CA GLU A 70 16.68 -5.82 -40.14
C GLU A 70 15.57 -5.99 -41.18
N ASP A 71 14.37 -5.47 -40.92
CA ASP A 71 13.25 -5.50 -41.87
C ASP A 71 13.52 -4.64 -43.13
N THR A 72 14.17 -3.47 -43.01
CA THR A 72 14.48 -2.59 -44.17
C THR A 72 15.48 -3.17 -45.17
N THR A 73 16.35 -4.09 -44.77
CA THR A 73 17.49 -4.49 -45.62
C THR A 73 17.24 -5.73 -46.46
N LYS A 74 16.22 -6.56 -46.14
CA LYS A 74 16.08 -7.91 -46.76
C LYS A 74 14.67 -8.48 -46.92
N TYR A 75 13.61 -7.80 -46.47
CA TYR A 75 12.26 -8.38 -46.60
C TYR A 75 11.61 -7.98 -47.93
N ASP A 76 11.75 -8.85 -48.92
CA ASP A 76 10.88 -8.83 -50.11
C ASP A 76 9.91 -10.02 -50.03
N PRO A 77 8.59 -9.78 -49.80
CA PRO A 77 7.62 -10.85 -49.66
C PRO A 77 7.48 -11.72 -50.92
N GLY A 78 7.96 -11.25 -52.08
CA GLY A 78 7.98 -12.02 -53.32
C GLY A 78 9.21 -12.92 -53.49
N PHE A 79 10.38 -12.52 -52.97
CA PHE A 79 11.67 -13.14 -53.30
C PHE A 79 12.46 -13.71 -52.11
N GLN A 80 12.22 -13.24 -50.89
CA GLN A 80 12.90 -13.72 -49.68
C GLN A 80 11.88 -13.95 -48.54
N PRO A 81 11.17 -15.10 -48.55
CA PRO A 81 10.10 -15.37 -47.58
C PRO A 81 10.61 -15.65 -46.16
N THR A 82 11.92 -15.87 -45.99
CA THR A 82 12.53 -16.29 -44.72
C THR A 82 13.03 -15.10 -43.92
N ARG A 83 12.26 -14.69 -42.91
CA ARG A 83 12.71 -13.74 -41.87
C ARG A 83 13.75 -14.41 -40.99
N SER A 84 14.76 -13.67 -40.52
CA SER A 84 15.82 -14.25 -39.68
C SER A 84 15.26 -14.73 -38.33
N SER A 85 15.87 -15.76 -37.75
CA SER A 85 15.50 -16.26 -36.41
C SER A 85 15.68 -15.18 -35.32
N LEU A 86 16.57 -14.21 -35.53
CA LEU A 86 16.81 -13.11 -34.60
C LEU A 86 15.62 -12.16 -34.52
N VAL A 87 15.01 -11.81 -35.67
CA VAL A 87 13.83 -10.92 -35.67
C VAL A 87 12.66 -11.55 -34.91
N PHE A 88 12.41 -12.85 -35.07
CA PHE A 88 11.38 -13.55 -34.30
C PHE A 88 11.64 -13.52 -32.79
N LYS A 89 12.91 -13.67 -32.37
CA LYS A 89 13.30 -13.58 -30.96
C LYS A 89 13.10 -12.15 -30.42
N LEU A 90 13.54 -11.14 -31.16
CA LEU A 90 13.37 -9.73 -30.78
C LEU A 90 11.88 -9.36 -30.66
N GLN A 91 11.05 -9.79 -31.61
CA GLN A 91 9.61 -9.56 -31.59
C GLN A 91 8.93 -10.27 -30.41
N TYR A 92 9.37 -11.48 -30.05
CA TYR A 92 8.88 -12.16 -28.85
C TYR A 92 9.18 -11.37 -27.57
N PHE A 93 10.41 -10.86 -27.43
CA PHE A 93 10.78 -10.01 -26.30
C PHE A 93 9.98 -8.69 -26.27
N GLU A 94 9.72 -8.06 -27.41
CA GLU A 94 8.89 -6.87 -27.52
C GLU A 94 7.45 -7.13 -27.01
N TYR A 95 6.81 -8.21 -27.46
CA TYR A 95 5.48 -8.58 -26.96
C TYR A 95 5.49 -8.95 -25.47
N SER A 96 6.58 -9.54 -24.96
CA SER A 96 6.71 -9.83 -23.53
C SER A 96 6.76 -8.55 -22.68
N LEU A 97 7.44 -7.51 -23.17
CA LEU A 97 7.52 -6.20 -22.53
C LEU A 97 6.17 -5.46 -22.57
N LEU A 98 5.40 -5.61 -23.64
CA LEU A 98 4.02 -5.14 -23.72
C LEU A 98 3.14 -5.88 -22.71
N LEU A 99 3.26 -7.20 -22.61
CA LEU A 99 2.52 -8.00 -21.63
C LEU A 99 2.86 -7.56 -20.19
N ILE A 100 4.13 -7.33 -19.87
CA ILE A 100 4.57 -6.82 -18.56
C ILE A 100 3.91 -5.47 -18.25
N SER A 101 3.83 -4.56 -19.23
CA SER A 101 3.16 -3.27 -19.04
C SER A 101 1.66 -3.42 -18.72
N ILE A 102 0.99 -4.35 -19.40
CA ILE A 102 -0.43 -4.64 -19.17
C ILE A 102 -0.64 -5.27 -17.80
N ILE A 103 0.21 -6.24 -17.42
CA ILE A 103 0.16 -6.86 -16.09
C ILE A 103 0.37 -5.80 -15.01
N ASN A 104 1.33 -4.89 -15.18
CA ASN A 104 1.55 -3.78 -14.25
C ASN A 104 0.32 -2.88 -14.13
N ALA A 105 -0.27 -2.48 -15.26
CA ALA A 105 -1.49 -1.67 -15.26
C ALA A 105 -2.64 -2.38 -14.55
N MET A 106 -2.88 -3.65 -14.87
CA MET A 106 -3.90 -4.47 -14.21
C MET A 106 -3.64 -4.57 -12.71
N TYR A 107 -2.40 -4.79 -12.30
CA TYR A 107 -2.01 -4.85 -10.89
C TYR A 107 -2.29 -3.53 -10.16
N VAL A 108 -1.93 -2.39 -10.76
CA VAL A 108 -2.22 -1.05 -10.20
C VAL A 108 -3.72 -0.84 -10.03
N TYR A 109 -4.54 -1.16 -11.04
CA TYR A 109 -6.00 -1.01 -10.94
C TYR A 109 -6.65 -1.96 -9.92
N MET A 110 -6.11 -3.16 -9.77
CA MET A 110 -6.64 -4.18 -8.85
C MET A 110 -6.14 -4.01 -7.40
N SER A 111 -5.15 -3.16 -7.18
CA SER A 111 -4.57 -2.95 -5.84
C SER A 111 -5.53 -2.18 -4.93
N ALA A 112 -6.27 -2.93 -4.13
CA ALA A 112 -7.19 -2.40 -3.13
C ALA A 112 -6.83 -2.90 -1.72
N LYS A 113 -6.96 -2.03 -0.72
CA LYS A 113 -6.81 -2.31 0.69
C LYS A 113 -8.17 -2.25 1.39
N LYS A 114 -8.45 -3.25 2.23
CA LYS A 114 -9.68 -3.35 3.02
C LYS A 114 -9.47 -2.67 4.37
N TYR A 115 -10.42 -1.83 4.77
CA TYR A 115 -10.45 -1.16 6.08
C TYR A 115 -11.74 -1.54 6.79
N HIS A 116 -11.62 -2.05 8.02
CA HIS A 116 -12.73 -2.50 8.84
C HIS A 116 -13.17 -1.37 9.79
N MET A 117 -14.47 -1.08 9.82
CA MET A 117 -15.06 -0.04 10.67
C MET A 117 -15.82 -0.67 11.84
N PHE A 118 -15.12 -1.00 12.91
CA PHE A 118 -15.69 -1.74 14.04
C PHE A 118 -16.74 -0.97 14.85
N GLU A 119 -16.58 0.36 14.96
CA GLU A 119 -17.42 1.20 15.82
C GLU A 119 -18.63 1.80 15.07
N HIS A 120 -18.73 1.60 13.75
CA HIS A 120 -19.81 2.20 12.97
C HIS A 120 -21.10 1.40 13.10
N ASP A 121 -22.23 2.07 13.32
CA ASP A 121 -23.55 1.43 13.44
C ASP A 121 -23.87 0.59 12.20
N ILE A 122 -24.32 -0.64 12.41
CA ILE A 122 -24.65 -1.61 11.36
C ILE A 122 -25.87 -1.13 10.55
N LYS A 123 -26.79 -0.39 11.19
CA LYS A 123 -28.03 0.08 10.53
C LYS A 123 -27.79 1.22 9.54
N ASN A 124 -26.78 2.04 9.80
CA ASN A 124 -26.46 3.21 9.00
C ASN A 124 -25.30 2.89 8.06
N ARG A 125 -25.54 2.95 6.75
CA ARG A 125 -24.48 2.72 5.76
C ARG A 125 -23.56 3.95 5.71
N PRO A 126 -22.23 3.78 5.84
CA PRO A 126 -21.28 4.86 5.63
C PRO A 126 -21.41 5.47 4.22
N ASN A 127 -21.17 6.77 4.10
CA ASN A 127 -21.27 7.49 2.83
C ASN A 127 -20.07 7.19 1.92
N SER A 128 -20.09 6.03 1.26
CA SER A 128 -19.17 5.62 0.20
C SER A 128 -19.72 4.44 -0.58
N SER A 129 -19.59 4.46 -1.91
CA SER A 129 -20.02 3.37 -2.78
C SER A 129 -19.24 2.07 -2.54
N ASN A 130 -17.98 2.19 -2.11
CA ASN A 130 -17.04 1.08 -1.95
C ASN A 130 -17.13 0.40 -0.57
N VAL A 131 -18.23 0.63 0.15
CA VAL A 131 -18.49 0.04 1.46
C VAL A 131 -19.48 -1.11 1.31
N HIS A 132 -19.14 -2.24 1.91
CA HIS A 132 -19.99 -3.44 1.98
C HIS A 132 -19.94 -4.03 3.38
N LEU A 133 -21.02 -4.72 3.77
CA LEU A 133 -21.09 -5.41 5.05
C LEU A 133 -20.37 -6.75 4.91
N GLN A 134 -19.43 -7.03 5.81
CA GLN A 134 -18.71 -8.30 5.85
C GLN A 134 -18.89 -8.95 7.24
N GLU A 135 -19.22 -10.24 7.24
CA GLU A 135 -19.23 -11.05 8.45
C GLU A 135 -17.79 -11.39 8.86
N LEU A 136 -17.44 -11.13 10.12
CA LEU A 136 -16.18 -11.54 10.75
C LEU A 136 -16.24 -13.04 11.06
N GLY A 137 -16.20 -13.87 10.02
CA GLY A 137 -16.13 -15.32 10.14
C GLY A 137 -14.77 -15.84 9.68
N GLY A 138 -13.89 -16.17 10.62
CA GLY A 138 -12.57 -16.74 10.36
C GLY A 138 -11.58 -15.75 9.73
N ILE A 139 -10.44 -15.50 10.39
CA ILE A 139 -9.39 -14.66 9.81
C ILE A 139 -8.75 -15.45 8.66
N PRO A 140 -8.95 -15.07 7.38
CA PRO A 140 -8.25 -15.71 6.29
C PRO A 140 -6.74 -15.43 6.46
N PRO A 141 -5.86 -16.34 6.02
CA PRO A 141 -4.43 -16.12 6.13
C PRO A 141 -4.02 -14.82 5.39
N PRO A 142 -2.97 -14.10 5.82
CA PRO A 142 -2.62 -12.79 5.26
C PRO A 142 -2.53 -12.76 3.73
N TRP A 143 -2.02 -13.84 3.11
CA TRP A 143 -1.91 -13.97 1.65
C TRP A 143 -3.27 -14.00 0.93
N ALA A 144 -4.33 -14.46 1.59
CA ALA A 144 -5.68 -14.60 1.03
C ALA A 144 -6.48 -13.28 1.03
N THR A 145 -5.99 -12.24 1.72
CA THR A 145 -6.69 -10.95 1.80
C THR A 145 -6.51 -10.07 0.56
N GLY A 146 -5.46 -10.32 -0.24
CA GLY A 146 -5.18 -9.60 -1.49
C GLY A 146 -6.15 -9.97 -2.62
N PHE A 147 -6.05 -9.29 -3.76
CA PHE A 147 -6.93 -9.53 -4.92
C PHE A 147 -6.82 -10.96 -5.45
N LEU A 148 -5.61 -11.39 -5.85
CA LEU A 148 -5.34 -12.76 -6.29
C LEU A 148 -5.56 -13.77 -5.16
N GLY A 149 -5.18 -13.37 -3.94
CA GLY A 149 -5.40 -14.13 -2.72
C GLY A 149 -6.85 -14.50 -2.52
N ASN A 150 -7.78 -13.56 -2.69
CA ASN A 150 -9.21 -13.79 -2.46
C ASN A 150 -9.81 -14.77 -3.48
N MET A 151 -9.40 -14.66 -4.75
CA MET A 151 -9.84 -15.59 -5.79
C MET A 151 -9.31 -17.00 -5.52
N ILE A 152 -8.01 -17.13 -5.28
CA ILE A 152 -7.36 -18.43 -5.00
C ILE A 152 -7.89 -19.03 -3.69
N TYR A 153 -8.09 -18.21 -2.67
CA TYR A 153 -8.59 -18.63 -1.36
C TYR A 153 -10.02 -19.13 -1.42
N SER A 154 -10.90 -18.51 -2.22
CA SER A 154 -12.26 -19.02 -2.42
C SER A 154 -12.24 -20.44 -3.01
N PHE A 155 -11.33 -20.73 -3.93
CA PHE A 155 -11.12 -22.09 -4.44
C PHE A 155 -10.49 -23.01 -3.39
N PHE A 156 -9.40 -22.57 -2.76
CA PHE A 156 -8.68 -23.34 -1.75
C PHE A 156 -9.59 -23.75 -0.58
N ARG A 157 -10.35 -22.81 -0.03
CA ARG A 157 -11.32 -23.08 1.05
C ARG A 157 -12.34 -24.15 0.64
N LYS A 158 -12.85 -24.07 -0.59
CA LYS A 158 -13.83 -25.05 -1.11
C LYS A 158 -13.21 -26.43 -1.30
N PHE A 159 -11.95 -26.49 -1.73
CA PHE A 159 -11.21 -27.75 -1.89
C PHE A 159 -10.83 -28.40 -0.55
N PHE A 160 -10.38 -27.61 0.42
CA PHE A 160 -9.90 -28.12 1.71
C PHE A 160 -11.00 -28.14 2.80
N SER A 161 -12.25 -27.87 2.44
CA SER A 161 -13.42 -27.85 3.34
C SER A 161 -13.18 -27.08 4.65
N ILE A 162 -12.39 -26.01 4.58
CA ILE A 162 -12.01 -25.21 5.75
C ILE A 162 -13.27 -24.51 6.28
N SER A 163 -13.75 -25.01 7.42
CA SER A 163 -14.92 -24.50 8.13
C SER A 163 -14.46 -23.84 9.43
N TYR A 164 -14.91 -22.60 9.64
CA TYR A 164 -14.65 -21.88 10.88
C TYR A 164 -15.81 -22.08 11.85
N PRO A 165 -15.53 -22.31 13.16
CA PRO A 165 -16.57 -22.38 14.17
C PRO A 165 -17.39 -21.08 14.15
N GLN A 166 -18.71 -21.24 14.20
CA GLN A 166 -19.72 -20.21 13.93
C GLN A 166 -20.06 -19.36 15.16
N ASP A 167 -19.26 -19.41 16.21
CA ASP A 167 -19.76 -19.10 17.55
C ASP A 167 -20.08 -17.62 17.80
N GLU A 168 -19.57 -16.67 17.00
CA GLU A 168 -20.01 -15.27 17.08
C GLU A 168 -20.01 -14.59 15.70
N ARG A 169 -21.20 -14.45 15.10
CA ARG A 169 -21.38 -13.73 13.81
C ARG A 169 -21.36 -12.23 14.03
N GLN A 170 -20.17 -11.64 14.08
CA GLN A 170 -20.04 -10.19 14.15
C GLN A 170 -20.01 -9.59 12.73
N TYR A 171 -20.89 -8.64 12.42
CA TYR A 171 -20.90 -7.94 11.14
C TYR A 171 -20.18 -6.61 11.25
N VAL A 172 -19.31 -6.31 10.29
CA VAL A 172 -18.56 -5.06 10.24
C VAL A 172 -18.61 -4.47 8.83
N TRP A 173 -18.74 -3.16 8.77
CA TRP A 173 -18.61 -2.44 7.50
C TRP A 173 -17.15 -2.45 7.04
N VAL A 174 -16.93 -2.85 5.78
CA VAL A 174 -15.61 -2.91 5.17
C VAL A 174 -15.56 -1.97 3.99
N LEU A 175 -14.62 -1.01 4.05
CA LEU A 175 -14.31 -0.09 2.97
C LEU A 175 -13.16 -0.66 2.13
N THR A 176 -13.39 -0.86 0.84
CA THR A 176 -12.32 -1.14 -0.13
C THR A 176 -11.79 0.18 -0.68
N MET A 177 -10.55 0.49 -0.31
CA MET A 177 -9.86 1.69 -0.76
C MET A 177 -8.78 1.31 -1.77
N TRP A 178 -8.77 1.97 -2.92
CA TRP A 178 -7.67 1.84 -3.88
C TRP A 178 -6.37 2.35 -3.26
N LYS A 179 -5.34 1.50 -3.21
CA LYS A 179 -4.03 1.82 -2.62
C LYS A 179 -2.95 1.03 -3.36
N PRO A 180 -2.56 1.48 -4.57
CA PRO A 180 -1.47 0.85 -5.29
C PRO A 180 -0.14 1.11 -4.56
N PRO A 181 0.79 0.14 -4.59
CA PRO A 181 2.17 0.37 -4.14
C PRO A 181 2.86 1.43 -4.99
N VAL A 182 3.75 2.22 -4.36
CA VAL A 182 4.38 3.39 -4.97
C VAL A 182 5.20 3.00 -6.20
N PHE A 183 5.98 1.93 -6.09
CA PHE A 183 6.79 1.41 -7.20
C PHE A 183 5.97 1.14 -8.47
N PHE A 184 4.92 0.33 -8.36
CA PHE A 184 4.13 -0.08 -9.53
C PHE A 184 3.33 1.09 -10.13
N LEU A 185 2.88 2.01 -9.28
CA LEU A 185 2.22 3.24 -9.72
C LEU A 185 3.15 4.13 -10.54
N ASP A 186 4.39 4.35 -10.07
CA ASP A 186 5.39 5.13 -10.78
C ASP A 186 5.80 4.45 -12.09
N VAL A 187 6.03 3.13 -12.06
CA VAL A 187 6.33 2.35 -13.27
C VAL A 187 5.17 2.44 -14.26
N PHE A 188 3.91 2.43 -13.81
CA PHE A 188 2.75 2.64 -14.67
C PHE A 188 2.72 4.04 -15.29
N CYS A 189 3.16 5.08 -14.56
CA CYS A 189 3.21 6.44 -15.09
C CYS A 189 4.27 6.60 -16.20
N TYR A 190 5.46 6.03 -15.99
CA TYR A 190 6.60 6.20 -16.90
C TYR A 190 6.69 5.12 -17.99
N TYR A 191 6.06 3.96 -17.79
CA TYR A 191 6.04 2.82 -18.72
C TYR A 191 4.61 2.26 -18.83
N SER A 192 3.69 3.11 -19.30
CA SER A 192 2.28 2.75 -19.46
C SER A 192 2.05 1.89 -20.71
N PRO A 193 1.02 1.01 -20.75
CA PRO A 193 0.69 0.24 -21.94
C PRO A 193 0.45 1.11 -23.19
N ALA A 194 -0.08 2.32 -23.00
CA ALA A 194 -0.27 3.28 -24.08
C ALA A 194 1.06 3.74 -24.69
N GLN A 195 2.08 4.01 -23.88
CA GLN A 195 3.42 4.36 -24.36
C GLN A 195 4.07 3.19 -25.09
N VAL A 196 3.96 1.97 -24.55
CA VAL A 196 4.52 0.77 -25.16
C VAL A 196 3.85 0.50 -26.51
N LEU A 197 2.54 0.72 -26.62
CA LEU A 197 1.83 0.64 -27.90
C LEU A 197 2.32 1.70 -28.90
N VAL A 198 2.57 2.94 -28.49
CA VAL A 198 3.15 3.96 -29.38
C VAL A 198 4.55 3.54 -29.85
N ILE A 199 5.38 3.02 -28.95
CA ILE A 199 6.72 2.50 -29.28
C ILE A 199 6.61 1.28 -30.21
N HIS A 200 5.60 0.43 -30.05
CA HIS A 200 5.37 -0.71 -30.95
C HIS A 200 5.13 -0.30 -32.41
N TYR A 201 4.57 0.88 -32.65
CA TYR A 201 4.38 1.42 -34.01
C TYR A 201 5.54 2.31 -34.51
N LEU A 202 6.63 2.38 -33.75
CA LEU A 202 7.80 3.17 -34.10
C LEU A 202 8.61 2.53 -35.23
N ASN A 203 8.97 3.31 -36.24
CA ASN A 203 9.76 2.93 -37.40
C ASN A 203 10.91 3.95 -37.58
N ILE A 204 11.88 3.61 -38.43
CA ILE A 204 13.04 4.47 -38.71
C ILE A 204 12.64 5.81 -39.35
N ASP A 205 11.49 5.88 -40.01
CA ASP A 205 11.04 7.13 -40.66
C ASP A 205 10.23 8.05 -39.72
N ASN A 206 9.62 7.50 -38.67
CA ASN A 206 8.65 8.22 -37.83
C ASN A 206 9.10 8.39 -36.36
N TRP A 207 10.27 7.86 -35.98
CA TRP A 207 10.79 7.90 -34.60
C TRP A 207 10.87 9.32 -34.04
N ILE A 208 11.18 10.31 -34.88
CA ILE A 208 11.37 11.70 -34.48
C ILE A 208 10.08 12.33 -33.93
N TYR A 209 8.91 11.88 -34.37
CA TYR A 209 7.61 12.36 -33.89
C TYR A 209 7.00 11.42 -32.84
N LEU A 210 7.14 10.10 -33.01
CA LEU A 210 6.52 9.12 -32.10
C LEU A 210 7.22 9.02 -30.73
N LEU A 211 8.54 9.18 -30.68
CA LEU A 211 9.27 9.10 -29.41
C LEU A 211 8.90 10.27 -28.48
N PRO A 212 8.85 11.55 -28.95
CA PRO A 212 8.32 12.64 -28.15
C PRO A 212 6.86 12.44 -27.71
N ILE A 213 6.00 11.86 -28.57
CA ILE A 213 4.60 11.56 -28.22
C ILE A 213 4.55 10.52 -27.08
N ALA A 214 5.34 9.46 -27.14
CA ALA A 214 5.43 8.47 -26.07
C ALA A 214 5.94 9.11 -24.76
N GLY A 215 6.94 9.98 -24.84
CA GLY A 215 7.42 10.76 -23.68
C GLY A 215 6.33 11.68 -23.09
N PHE A 216 5.58 12.35 -23.96
CA PHE A 216 4.49 13.25 -23.55
C PHE A 216 3.37 12.51 -22.81
N ILE A 217 2.97 11.32 -23.28
CA ILE A 217 1.95 10.50 -22.60
C ILE A 217 2.37 10.16 -21.17
N GLY A 218 3.62 9.73 -20.97
CA GLY A 218 4.12 9.40 -19.62
C GLY A 218 4.23 10.64 -18.73
N PHE A 219 4.69 11.74 -19.31
CA PHE A 219 4.74 13.02 -18.59
C PHE A 219 3.34 13.47 -18.14
N GLN A 220 2.36 13.43 -19.03
CA GLN A 220 0.96 13.76 -18.73
C GLN A 220 0.40 12.88 -17.61
N LEU A 221 0.59 11.56 -17.67
CA LEU A 221 0.16 10.64 -16.62
C LEU A 221 0.83 10.95 -15.28
N SER A 222 2.14 11.22 -15.29
CA SER A 222 2.87 11.54 -14.06
C SER A 222 2.38 12.82 -13.38
N ILE A 223 2.07 13.88 -14.16
CA ILE A 223 1.50 15.12 -13.62
C ILE A 223 0.13 14.86 -13.02
N LEU A 224 -0.72 14.12 -13.75
CA LEU A 224 -2.07 13.80 -13.29
C LEU A 224 -2.00 13.06 -11.95
N VAL A 225 -1.20 11.99 -11.86
CA VAL A 225 -1.08 11.19 -10.63
C VAL A 225 -0.53 12.03 -9.48
N ARG A 226 0.52 12.83 -9.71
CA ARG A 226 1.09 13.73 -8.68
C ARG A 226 0.07 14.78 -8.21
N SER A 227 -0.72 15.34 -9.10
CA SER A 227 -1.76 16.32 -8.77
C SER A 227 -2.86 15.71 -7.91
N PHE A 228 -3.32 14.49 -8.25
CA PHE A 228 -4.28 13.76 -7.44
C PHE A 228 -3.71 13.35 -6.07
N GLN A 229 -2.44 12.93 -6.00
CA GLN A 229 -1.79 12.64 -4.72
C GLN A 229 -1.68 13.89 -3.85
N SER A 230 -1.35 15.06 -4.42
CA SER A 230 -1.37 16.34 -3.70
C SER A 230 -2.75 16.62 -3.15
N LEU A 231 -3.79 16.54 -3.99
CA LEU A 231 -5.17 16.76 -3.56
C LEU A 231 -5.58 15.86 -2.37
N ILE A 232 -5.17 14.59 -2.37
CA ILE A 232 -5.45 13.66 -1.28
C ILE A 232 -4.72 14.10 0.00
N LYS A 233 -3.44 14.46 -0.11
CA LYS A 233 -2.64 14.95 1.03
C LYS A 233 -3.23 16.24 1.60
N ASP A 234 -3.63 17.18 0.74
CA ASP A 234 -4.21 18.45 1.13
C ASP A 234 -5.55 18.25 1.85
N LYS A 235 -6.41 17.36 1.34
CA LYS A 235 -7.66 16.97 2.01
C LYS A 235 -7.39 16.34 3.39
N GLN A 236 -6.40 15.44 3.48
CA GLN A 236 -6.03 14.82 4.75
C GLN A 236 -5.52 15.84 5.76
N ALA A 237 -4.71 16.81 5.33
CA ALA A 237 -4.23 17.90 6.18
C ALA A 237 -5.39 18.76 6.70
N ILE A 238 -6.34 19.14 5.82
CA ILE A 238 -7.52 19.92 6.21
C ILE A 238 -8.38 19.15 7.22
N PHE A 239 -8.68 17.87 6.97
CA PHE A 239 -9.47 17.06 7.92
C PHE A 239 -8.71 16.86 9.25
N GLY A 240 -7.39 16.75 9.20
CA GLY A 240 -6.55 16.71 10.39
C GLY A 240 -6.67 17.98 11.23
N GLU A 241 -6.62 19.15 10.61
CA GLU A 241 -6.75 20.43 11.32
C GLU A 241 -8.16 20.64 11.88
N VAL A 242 -9.20 20.33 11.11
CA VAL A 242 -10.59 20.40 11.58
C VAL A 242 -10.80 19.47 12.77
N TYR A 243 -10.23 18.26 12.74
CA TYR A 243 -10.32 17.31 13.85
C TYR A 243 -9.54 17.81 15.09
N ASN A 244 -8.38 18.43 14.88
CA ASN A 244 -7.60 19.05 15.95
C ASN A 244 -8.36 20.21 16.61
N GLU A 245 -8.95 21.10 15.81
CA GLU A 245 -9.76 22.21 16.29
C GLU A 245 -10.98 21.72 17.07
N TYR A 246 -11.68 20.71 16.54
CA TYR A 246 -12.80 20.05 17.22
C TYR A 246 -12.37 19.51 18.59
N ASN A 247 -11.23 18.80 18.64
CA ASN A 247 -10.74 18.24 19.89
C ASN A 247 -10.38 19.32 20.92
N MET A 248 -9.67 20.36 20.49
CA MET A 248 -9.22 21.43 21.37
C MET A 248 -10.37 22.31 21.88
N LYS A 249 -11.36 22.62 21.03
CA LYS A 249 -12.45 23.54 21.39
C LYS A 249 -13.63 22.85 22.05
N LEU A 250 -13.99 21.65 21.60
CA LEU A 250 -15.21 20.96 22.06
C LEU A 250 -14.90 19.77 22.95
N VAL A 251 -13.92 18.94 22.60
CA VAL A 251 -13.70 17.68 23.32
C VAL A 251 -12.95 17.89 24.64
N HIS A 252 -11.75 18.46 24.59
CA HIS A 252 -10.88 18.59 25.77
C HIS A 252 -11.54 19.39 26.91
N PRO A 253 -12.19 20.55 26.66
CA PRO A 253 -12.79 21.32 27.74
C PRO A 253 -13.94 20.59 28.43
N HIS A 254 -14.68 19.73 27.71
CA HIS A 254 -15.84 19.02 28.26
C HIS A 254 -15.47 17.65 28.85
N LEU A 255 -14.43 16.97 28.33
CA LEU A 255 -13.95 15.70 28.88
C LEU A 255 -13.08 15.88 30.13
N PHE A 256 -12.25 16.92 30.19
CA PHE A 256 -11.27 17.12 31.27
C PHE A 256 -11.72 18.16 32.31
N VAL A 257 -13.03 18.33 32.53
CA VAL A 257 -13.54 19.18 33.60
C VAL A 257 -13.18 18.57 34.95
N ARG A 258 -12.40 19.29 35.77
CA ARG A 258 -12.05 18.85 37.13
C ARG A 258 -13.31 18.83 37.98
N ARG A 259 -13.83 17.62 38.26
CA ARG A 259 -14.92 17.41 39.21
C ARG A 259 -14.34 17.14 40.60
N TYR A 260 -14.89 17.78 41.61
CA TYR A 260 -14.59 17.47 43.01
C TYR A 260 -15.74 16.64 43.55
N GLU A 261 -15.43 15.50 44.18
CA GLU A 261 -16.42 14.71 44.90
C GLU A 261 -16.74 15.42 46.21
N VAL A 262 -17.98 15.86 46.38
CA VAL A 262 -18.47 16.39 47.64
C VAL A 262 -19.31 15.29 48.28
N SER A 263 -18.74 14.59 49.27
CA SER A 263 -19.51 13.66 50.09
C SER A 263 -20.40 14.47 51.04
N THR A 264 -21.71 14.50 50.80
CA THR A 264 -22.67 15.02 51.77
C THR A 264 -22.93 13.96 52.83
N GLN A 265 -22.31 14.12 54.00
CA GLN A 265 -22.68 13.37 55.18
C GLN A 265 -23.99 13.96 55.71
N THR A 266 -25.10 13.24 55.54
CA THR A 266 -26.33 13.56 56.27
C THR A 266 -26.16 13.01 57.68
N ASP A 267 -25.92 13.87 58.66
CA ASP A 267 -26.13 13.48 60.05
C ASP A 267 -27.64 13.20 60.22
N PRO A 268 -28.04 11.97 60.58
CA PRO A 268 -29.41 11.72 60.97
C PRO A 268 -29.65 12.53 62.25
N ILE A 269 -30.45 13.60 62.16
CA ILE A 269 -30.91 14.36 63.32
C ILE A 269 -31.48 13.35 64.30
N SER A 270 -30.78 13.18 65.41
CA SER A 270 -31.19 12.26 66.44
C SER A 270 -32.42 12.84 67.13
N ASN A 271 -33.50 12.05 67.21
CA ASN A 271 -34.83 12.42 67.71
C ASN A 271 -34.85 13.08 69.12
N TRP A 272 -33.74 13.09 69.86
CA TRP A 272 -33.63 13.72 71.17
C TRP A 272 -33.48 15.25 71.11
N GLU A 273 -33.06 15.84 69.99
CA GLU A 273 -32.97 17.31 69.85
C GLU A 273 -34.33 17.98 69.57
N LEU A 274 -35.28 17.25 68.99
CA LEU A 274 -36.64 17.76 68.70
C LEU A 274 -37.50 17.98 69.96
N LYS A 275 -37.11 17.43 71.12
CA LYS A 275 -37.87 17.52 72.37
C LYS A 275 -37.52 18.74 73.25
N LYS A 276 -36.52 19.54 72.89
CA LYS A 276 -36.10 20.71 73.71
C LYS A 276 -36.80 22.03 73.36
N ASN A 277 -37.60 22.07 72.29
CA ASN A 277 -38.24 23.29 71.78
C ASN A 277 -39.78 23.30 71.90
N TYR A 278 -40.35 22.54 72.83
CA TYR A 278 -41.76 22.64 73.23
C TYR A 278 -41.88 22.75 74.75
#